data_AF-A0A926B9F9-F1
#
_entry.id   AF-A0A926B9F9-F1
#
_cell.length_a   1.000
_cell.length_b   1.000
_cell.length_c   1.000
_cell.angle_alpha   90.00
_cell.angle_beta   90.00
_cell.angle_gamma   90.00
#
_symmetry.space_group_name_H-M   'P 1'
#
loop_
_entity.id
_entity.type
_entity.pdbx_description
1 polymer ?
#
loop_
_entity_poly.entity_id
_entity_poly.type
_entity_poly.pdbx_seq_one_letter_code
_entity_poly.pdbx_strand_id
1 'polypeptide(L)'
;MIPIGDDNPTLRFPLVTVLLLLGLAATWVLVQAAGFDPTALAASVCDWGMIPGEITRRARIGDGIPLGKGMACLVDGDPRNFLTPVTSMFLHGGWAHLLGN
;
A
#
# COMPACT_ATOMS: atom_id res chain seq x y z
N MET A 1 -9.52 0.04 21.81
CA MET A 1 -8.98 1.18 22.58
C MET A 1 -8.39 2.16 21.59
N ILE A 2 -8.73 3.44 21.64
CA ILE A 2 -8.08 4.47 20.84
C ILE A 2 -6.92 4.99 21.71
N PRO A 3 -5.65 4.87 21.30
CA PRO A 3 -4.52 5.37 22.09
C PRO A 3 -4.65 6.89 22.26
N ILE A 4 -4.69 7.36 23.49
CA ILE A 4 -4.93 8.78 23.83
C ILE A 4 -3.61 9.54 24.06
N GLY A 5 -2.47 8.84 23.96
CA GLY A 5 -1.12 9.35 24.22
C GLY A 5 -0.28 8.32 24.98
N ASP A 6 1.03 8.49 24.90
CA ASP A 6 2.01 7.79 25.75
C ASP A 6 2.42 8.73 26.90
N ASP A 7 2.66 8.17 28.08
CA ASP A 7 3.19 8.90 29.24
C ASP A 7 4.67 9.29 29.04
N ASN A 8 5.37 8.63 28.10
CA ASN A 8 6.75 8.93 27.80
C ASN A 8 6.86 10.27 27.04
N PRO A 9 7.51 11.29 27.61
CA PRO A 9 7.55 12.62 27.01
C PRO A 9 8.38 12.62 25.72
N THR A 10 7.86 13.28 24.70
CA THR A 10 8.56 13.47 23.41
C THR A 10 9.77 14.40 23.60
N LEU A 11 10.98 13.85 23.57
CA LEU A 11 12.22 14.62 23.78
C LEU A 11 12.73 15.36 22.53
N ARG A 12 12.28 14.97 21.33
CA ARG A 12 12.73 15.53 20.04
C ARG A 12 11.57 15.54 19.05
N PHE A 13 11.62 16.46 18.09
CA PHE A 13 10.65 16.46 16.99
C PHE A 13 10.74 15.13 16.20
N PRO A 14 9.63 14.40 16.01
CA PRO A 14 9.63 13.08 15.40
C PRO A 14 9.64 13.18 13.86
N LEU A 15 10.75 13.67 13.30
CA LEU A 15 10.87 13.94 11.86
C LEU A 15 10.51 12.74 10.99
N VAL A 16 11.02 11.56 11.31
CA VAL A 16 10.76 10.32 10.54
C VAL A 16 9.28 9.97 10.55
N THR A 17 8.61 10.05 11.71
CA THR A 17 7.18 9.80 11.83
C THR A 17 6.38 10.77 10.97
N VAL A 18 6.70 12.06 11.01
CA VAL A 18 6.02 13.06 10.18
C VAL A 18 6.23 12.78 8.69
N LEU A 19 7.45 12.43 8.26
CA LEU A 19 7.73 12.07 6.87
C LEU A 19 6.96 10.83 6.42
N LEU A 20 6.88 9.80 7.26
CA LEU A 20 6.08 8.60 6.97
C LEU A 20 4.60 8.95 6.82
N LEU A 21 4.02 9.71 7.76
CA LEU A 21 2.62 10.14 7.69
C LEU A 21 2.32 10.96 6.44
N LEU A 22 3.20 11.88 6.07
CA LEU A 22 3.07 12.66 4.83
C LEU A 22 3.16 11.77 3.59
N GLY A 23 4.06 10.79 3.58
CA GLY A 23 4.18 9.82 2.49
C GLY A 23 2.93 8.94 2.34
N LEU A 24 2.36 8.47 3.45
CA LEU A 24 1.12 7.68 3.47
C LEU A 24 -0.06 8.52 2.95
N ALA A 25 -0.21 9.76 3.44
CA ALA A 25 -1.26 10.66 3.01
C ALA A 25 -1.13 11.05 1.52
N ALA A 26 0.10 11.34 1.07
CA ALA A 26 0.37 11.66 -0.33
C ALA A 26 0.05 10.47 -1.25
N THR A 27 0.47 9.25 -0.88
CA THR A 27 0.16 8.04 -1.65
C THR A 27 -1.35 7.80 -1.71
N TRP A 28 -2.04 7.92 -0.57
CA TRP A 28 -3.50 7.74 -0.51
C TRP A 28 -4.25 8.70 -1.45
N VAL A 29 -3.90 9.99 -1.42
CA VAL A 29 -4.63 11.01 -2.19
C VAL A 29 -4.19 11.02 -3.66
N LEU A 30 -2.88 11.02 -3.93
CA LEU A 30 -2.33 11.25 -5.26
C LEU A 30 -2.24 9.99 -6.11
N VAL A 31 -2.06 8.82 -5.49
CA VAL A 31 -1.89 7.53 -6.20
C VAL A 31 -3.15 6.68 -6.14
N GLN A 32 -3.85 6.65 -5.00
CA GLN A 32 -5.02 5.78 -4.78
C GLN A 32 -6.37 6.50 -4.90
N ALA A 33 -6.38 7.76 -5.37
CA ALA A 33 -7.58 8.59 -5.51
C ALA A 33 -8.43 8.67 -4.22
N ALA A 34 -7.77 8.61 -3.07
CA ALA A 34 -8.39 8.55 -1.74
C ALA A 34 -9.45 7.43 -1.59
N GLY A 35 -9.32 6.36 -2.38
CA GLY A 35 -10.25 5.23 -2.40
C GLY A 35 -11.64 5.55 -3.00
N PHE A 36 -11.82 6.72 -3.61
CA PHE A 36 -13.09 7.12 -4.23
C PHE A 36 -13.29 6.54 -5.63
N ASP A 37 -12.21 6.11 -6.29
CA ASP A 37 -12.24 5.38 -7.56
C ASP A 37 -11.79 3.93 -7.33
N PRO A 38 -12.71 2.94 -7.40
CA PRO A 38 -12.37 1.53 -7.22
C PRO A 38 -11.36 0.99 -8.23
N THR A 39 -11.36 1.53 -9.46
CA THR A 39 -10.45 1.08 -10.53
C THR A 39 -9.05 1.63 -10.27
N ALA A 40 -8.93 2.91 -9.92
CA ALA A 40 -7.64 3.51 -9.55
C ALA A 40 -7.04 2.85 -8.30
N LEU A 41 -7.89 2.55 -7.30
CA LEU A 41 -7.47 1.81 -6.10
C LEU A 41 -6.96 0.42 -6.48
N ALA A 42 -7.73 -0.37 -7.23
CA ALA A 42 -7.33 -1.71 -7.65
C ALA A 42 -6.06 -1.70 -8.51
N ALA A 43 -5.95 -0.76 -9.45
CA ALA A 43 -4.76 -0.59 -10.28
C ALA A 43 -3.54 -0.28 -9.41
N SER A 44 -3.63 0.69 -8.47
CA SER A 44 -2.52 1.02 -7.57
C SER A 44 -2.03 -0.16 -6.73
N VAL A 45 -2.95 -1.03 -6.29
CA VAL A 45 -2.64 -2.24 -5.53
C VAL A 45 -2.00 -3.30 -6.41
N CYS A 46 -2.46 -3.47 -7.65
CA CYS A 46 -1.83 -4.39 -8.61
C CYS A 46 -0.40 -3.96 -8.96
N ASP A 47 -0.22 -2.67 -9.20
CA ASP A 47 1.01 -2.07 -9.70
C ASP A 47 2.14 -1.91 -8.66
N TRP A 48 1.76 -1.67 -7.40
CA TRP A 48 2.70 -1.31 -6.33
C TRP A 48 2.57 -2.18 -5.09
N GLY A 49 1.59 -3.09 -5.06
CA GLY A 49 1.43 -4.10 -4.01
C GLY A 49 2.39 -5.25 -4.22
N MET A 50 2.69 -5.98 -3.13
CA MET A 50 3.64 -7.08 -3.19
C MET A 50 2.92 -8.41 -3.45
N ILE A 51 3.30 -9.07 -4.55
CA ILE A 51 3.04 -10.49 -4.77
C ILE A 51 4.37 -11.24 -4.60
N PRO A 52 4.61 -11.96 -3.46
CA PRO A 52 5.89 -12.62 -3.21
C PRO A 52 6.33 -13.61 -4.30
N GLY A 53 5.36 -14.17 -5.03
CA GLY A 53 5.59 -15.06 -6.16
C GLY A 53 6.31 -14.41 -7.34
N GLU A 54 6.16 -13.09 -7.56
CA GLU A 54 6.84 -12.34 -8.63
C GLU A 54 8.33 -12.22 -8.35
N ILE A 55 8.69 -11.86 -7.11
CA ILE A 55 10.09 -11.70 -6.69
C ILE A 55 10.78 -13.06 -6.60
N THR A 56 10.10 -14.05 -6.01
CA THR A 56 10.66 -15.39 -5.84
C THR A 56 10.59 -16.26 -7.10
N ARG A 57 9.97 -15.75 -8.17
CA ARG A 57 9.68 -16.46 -9.43
C ARG A 57 8.93 -17.78 -9.23
N ARG A 58 8.08 -17.84 -8.19
CA ARG A 58 7.24 -19.01 -7.88
C ARG A 58 5.83 -18.88 -8.45
N ALA A 59 5.38 -17.66 -8.77
CA ALA A 59 4.14 -17.44 -9.51
C ALA A 59 4.42 -17.48 -11.02
N ARG A 60 3.46 -17.98 -11.82
CA ARG A 60 3.61 -18.00 -13.27
C ARG A 60 3.13 -16.68 -13.84
N ILE A 61 3.86 -16.15 -14.81
CA ILE A 61 3.43 -14.95 -15.53
C ILE A 61 2.07 -15.20 -16.18
N GLY A 62 1.15 -14.27 -15.99
CA GLY A 62 -0.24 -14.37 -16.45
C GLY A 62 -1.20 -15.02 -15.46
N ASP A 63 -0.73 -15.53 -14.31
CA ASP A 63 -1.63 -15.99 -13.25
C ASP A 63 -2.49 -14.80 -12.75
N GLY A 64 -3.80 -15.01 -12.62
CA GLY A 64 -4.72 -13.99 -12.14
C GLY A 64 -4.91 -14.03 -10.63
N ILE A 65 -4.51 -12.97 -9.94
CA ILE A 65 -4.77 -12.76 -8.50
C ILE A 65 -6.05 -11.93 -8.34
N PRO A 66 -7.11 -12.47 -7.73
CA PRO A 66 -8.37 -11.74 -7.58
C PRO A 66 -8.20 -10.53 -6.66
N LEU A 67 -8.57 -9.34 -7.15
CA LEU A 67 -8.52 -8.08 -6.40
C LEU A 67 -9.91 -7.57 -5.98
N GLY A 68 -10.97 -8.16 -6.53
CA GLY A 68 -12.34 -7.77 -6.24
C GLY A 68 -13.33 -8.36 -7.23
N LYS A 69 -14.57 -7.86 -7.20
CA LYS A 69 -15.62 -8.32 -8.11
C LYS A 69 -15.24 -8.01 -9.55
N GLY A 70 -14.97 -9.05 -10.34
CA GLY A 70 -14.66 -8.94 -11.76
C GLY A 70 -13.28 -8.33 -12.08
N MET A 71 -12.39 -8.19 -11.08
CA MET A 71 -11.05 -7.64 -11.26
C MET A 71 -9.99 -8.64 -10.78
N ALA A 72 -8.95 -8.82 -11.59
CA ALA A 72 -7.77 -9.60 -11.25
C ALA A 72 -6.50 -8.83 -11.64
N CYS A 73 -5.48 -8.91 -10.79
CA CYS A 73 -4.12 -8.51 -11.12
C CYS A 73 -3.43 -9.68 -11.82
N LEU A 74 -2.75 -9.42 -12.92
CA LEU A 74 -1.99 -10.46 -13.60
C LEU A 74 -0.56 -10.41 -13.08
N VAL A 75 -0.06 -11.57 -12.63
CA VAL A 75 1.34 -11.74 -12.27
C VAL A 75 2.20 -11.39 -13.48
N ASP A 76 3.14 -10.48 -13.31
CA ASP A 76 4.06 -10.07 -14.36
C ASP A 76 5.54 -10.26 -13.95
N GLY A 77 6.44 -9.79 -14.81
CA GLY A 77 7.88 -9.82 -14.59
C GLY A 77 8.49 -8.42 -14.60
N ASP A 78 7.71 -7.38 -14.27
CA ASP A 78 8.16 -5.99 -14.32
C ASP A 78 9.28 -5.74 -13.29
N PRO A 79 10.39 -5.07 -13.65
CA PRO A 79 11.45 -4.72 -12.72
C PRO A 79 10.99 -3.95 -11.47
N ARG A 80 9.86 -3.23 -11.53
CA ARG A 80 9.25 -2.55 -10.38
C ARG A 80 8.89 -3.49 -9.24
N ASN A 81 8.70 -4.79 -9.50
CA ASN A 81 8.32 -5.78 -8.50
C ASN A 81 9.38 -5.93 -7.40
N PHE A 82 10.62 -5.53 -7.65
CA PHE A 82 11.65 -5.47 -6.61
C PHE A 82 11.46 -4.32 -5.60
N LEU A 83 10.67 -3.31 -5.95
CA LEU A 83 10.34 -2.18 -5.07
C LEU A 83 9.10 -2.45 -4.23
N THR A 84 8.26 -3.43 -4.62
CA THR A 84 6.98 -3.71 -3.95
C THR A 84 7.09 -4.10 -2.48
N PRO A 85 8.16 -4.71 -1.96
CA PRO A 85 8.31 -4.90 -0.51
C PRO A 85 8.31 -3.61 0.30
N VAL A 86 8.71 -2.49 -0.32
CA VAL A 86 8.73 -1.16 0.32
C VAL A 86 7.49 -0.38 -0.07
N THR A 87 7.13 -0.32 -1.36
CA THR A 87 5.99 0.49 -1.80
C THR A 87 4.67 -0.01 -1.25
N SER A 88 4.53 -1.33 -1.03
CA SER A 88 3.30 -1.90 -0.45
C SER A 88 3.02 -1.39 0.96
N MET A 89 4.03 -0.92 1.70
CA MET A 89 3.87 -0.37 3.05
C MET A 89 3.10 0.96 3.06
N PHE A 90 3.00 1.65 1.92
CA PHE A 90 2.32 2.93 1.80
C PHE A 90 0.88 2.85 1.24
N LEU A 91 0.51 1.69 0.70
CA LEU A 91 -0.80 1.46 0.10
C LEU A 91 -1.83 1.10 1.17
N HIS A 92 -3.06 1.57 0.99
CA HIS A 92 -4.18 1.23 1.86
C HIS A 92 -5.36 0.70 1.06
N GLY A 93 -6.24 -0.05 1.73
CA GLY A 93 -7.41 -0.70 1.11
C GLY A 93 -8.72 0.06 1.32
N GLY A 94 -8.68 1.22 1.99
CA GLY A 94 -9.85 1.97 2.39
C GLY A 94 -9.57 2.91 3.56
N TRP A 95 -10.48 3.85 3.80
CA TRP A 95 -10.38 4.82 4.90
C TRP A 95 -10.26 4.18 6.28
N ALA A 96 -11.03 3.12 6.54
CA ALA A 96 -10.94 2.40 7.81
C ALA A 96 -9.58 1.74 8.01
N HIS A 97 -8.94 1.27 6.93
CA HIS A 97 -7.59 0.71 6.99
C HIS A 97 -6.55 1.81 7.21
N LEU A 98 -6.64 2.95 6.51
CA LEU A 98 -5.71 4.07 6.67
C LEU A 98 -5.75 4.69 8.08
N LEU A 99 -6.94 4.97 8.60
CA LEU A 99 -7.11 5.63 9.90
C LEU A 99 -6.92 4.67 11.08
N GLY A 100 -6.95 3.36 10.82
CA GLY A 100 -6.79 2.31 11.84
C GLY A 100 -5.36 1.81 12.01
N ASN A 101 -4.43 2.21 11.14
CA ASN A 101 -2.99 1.98 11.26
C ASN A 101 -2.36 2.94 12.26
#